data_AF-A0A959N505-F1
#
_entry.id   AF-A0A959N505-F1
#
_cell.length_a   1.000
_cell.length_b   1.000
_cell.length_c   1.000
_cell.angle_alpha   90.00
_cell.angle_beta   90.00
_cell.angle_gamma   90.00
#
_symmetry.space_group_name_H-M   'P 1'
#
loop_
_entity.id
_entity.type
_entity.pdbx_description
1 polymer ?
#
loop_
_entity_poly.entity_id
_entity_poly.type
_entity_poly.pdbx_seq_one_letter_code
_entity_poly.pdbx_strand_id
1 'polypeptide(L)'
;NSPKEIIVTGDPVNEKTKELVNCVNEIYIPNKVVMHSSEEFIKIAPFIEKLITGNKEPKVYVCENYQCNLPTDDIEKLKELLK
;
A
#
# COMPACT_ATOMS: atom_id res chain seq x y z
N ASN A 1 -16.65 10.77 4.12
CA ASN A 1 -15.28 10.24 3.92
C ASN A 1 -15.34 8.75 3.69
N SER A 2 -15.09 8.33 2.45
CA SER A 2 -14.78 6.95 2.13
C SER A 2 -13.47 6.54 2.79
N PRO A 3 -13.32 5.28 3.23
CA PRO A 3 -12.04 4.79 3.74
C PRO A 3 -11.00 4.77 2.63
N LYS A 4 -9.76 5.19 2.95
CA LYS A 4 -8.59 4.96 2.10
C LYS A 4 -7.94 3.63 2.49
N GLU A 5 -7.79 2.73 1.54
CA GLU A 5 -7.15 1.43 1.72
C GLU A 5 -5.75 1.49 1.12
N ILE A 6 -4.75 1.27 1.95
CA ILE A 6 -3.34 1.41 1.59
C ILE A 6 -2.69 0.03 1.67
N ILE A 7 -2.32 -0.52 0.52
CA ILE A 7 -1.68 -1.84 0.41
C ILE A 7 -0.20 -1.62 0.14
N VAL A 8 0.64 -2.05 1.08
CA VAL A 8 2.10 -2.01 0.95
C VAL A 8 2.59 -3.39 0.54
N THR A 9 3.38 -3.44 -0.52
CA THR A 9 4.00 -4.66 -1.05
C THR A 9 5.51 -4.65 -0.83
N GLY A 10 6.13 -5.83 -0.94
CA GLY A 10 7.56 -6.03 -0.75
C GLY A 10 7.91 -6.62 0.62
N ASP A 11 9.17 -6.98 0.79
CA ASP A 11 9.67 -7.60 2.02
C ASP A 11 9.63 -6.60 3.20
N PRO A 12 8.97 -6.89 4.33
CA PRO A 12 8.92 -6.00 5.49
C PRO A 12 10.29 -5.70 6.11
N VAL A 13 11.32 -6.52 5.90
CA VAL A 13 12.68 -6.23 6.38
C VAL A 13 13.47 -5.33 5.45
N ASN A 14 13.01 -5.13 4.21
CA ASN A 14 13.64 -4.24 3.24
C ASN A 14 13.51 -2.77 3.67
N GLU A 15 14.60 -2.03 3.62
CA GLU A 15 14.63 -0.61 4.05
C GLU A 15 13.68 0.28 3.24
N LYS A 16 13.52 0.02 1.93
CA LYS A 16 12.57 0.77 1.10
C LYS A 16 11.12 0.50 1.48
N THR A 17 10.78 -0.74 1.84
CA THR A 17 9.45 -1.07 2.38
C THR A 17 9.18 -0.31 3.68
N LYS A 18 10.16 -0.28 4.60
CA LYS A 18 10.04 0.45 5.86
C LYS A 18 9.84 1.95 5.63
N GLU A 19 10.59 2.53 4.69
CA GLU A 19 10.44 3.94 4.30
C GLU A 19 9.02 4.26 3.83
N LEU A 20 8.44 3.41 2.96
CA LEU A 20 7.08 3.55 2.46
C LEU A 20 6.04 3.44 3.60
N VAL A 21 6.21 2.45 4.49
CA VAL A 21 5.33 2.28 5.66
C VAL A 21 5.38 3.49 6.59
N ASN A 22 6.58 4.03 6.83
CA ASN A 22 6.75 5.23 7.66
C ASN A 22 6.04 6.44 7.04
N CYS A 23 6.23 6.68 5.74
CA CYS A 23 5.53 7.75 5.01
C CYS A 23 4.00 7.63 5.15
N VAL A 24 3.45 6.42 5.00
CA VAL A 24 2.02 6.15 5.20
C VAL A 24 1.58 6.48 6.64
N ASN A 25 2.39 6.14 7.64
CA ASN A 25 2.04 6.30 9.04
C ASN A 25 2.13 7.76 9.52
N GLU A 26 3.06 8.55 8.98
CA GLU A 26 3.23 9.98 9.33
C GLU A 26 2.05 10.86 8.90
N ILE A 27 1.32 10.47 7.86
CA ILE A 27 0.19 11.24 7.33
C ILE A 27 -1.10 10.81 8.01
N TYR A 28 -1.75 11.75 8.70
CA TYR A 28 -3.06 11.53 9.28
C TYR A 28 -4.15 11.52 8.20
N ILE A 29 -4.85 10.39 8.07
CA ILE A 29 -5.98 10.22 7.16
C ILE A 29 -7.11 9.56 7.96
N PRO A 30 -8.27 10.22 8.10
CA PRO A 30 -9.42 9.62 8.77
C PRO A 30 -9.85 8.31 8.10
N ASN A 31 -10.16 7.29 8.89
CA ASN A 31 -10.65 5.99 8.42
C ASN A 31 -9.72 5.28 7.42
N LYS A 32 -8.38 5.49 7.50
CA LYS A 32 -7.43 4.72 6.70
C LYS A 32 -7.28 3.30 7.21
N VAL A 33 -7.16 2.36 6.28
CA VAL A 33 -6.80 0.97 6.53
C VAL A 33 -5.45 0.73 5.86
N VAL A 34 -4.46 0.27 6.62
CA VAL A 34 -3.12 -0.03 6.10
C VAL A 34 -2.89 -1.53 6.19
N MET A 35 -2.49 -2.15 5.07
CA MET A 35 -2.34 -3.58 4.94
C MET A 35 -1.00 -3.90 4.29
N HIS A 36 -0.28 -4.86 4.83
CA HIS A 36 0.89 -5.42 4.18
C HIS A 36 0.48 -6.64 3.36
N SER A 37 1.03 -6.73 2.15
CA SER A 37 0.70 -7.79 1.21
C SER A 37 1.44 -9.08 1.60
N SER A 38 0.82 -9.89 2.45
CA SER A 38 1.34 -11.19 2.87
C SER A 38 0.60 -12.35 2.21
N GLU A 39 1.21 -13.54 2.20
CA GLU A 39 0.56 -14.77 1.70
C GLU A 39 -0.72 -15.10 2.47
N GLU A 40 -0.74 -14.83 3.78
CA GLU A 40 -1.93 -15.00 4.60
C GLU A 40 -3.03 -14.03 4.18
N PHE A 41 -2.67 -12.80 3.82
CA PHE A 41 -3.63 -11.79 3.41
C PHE A 41 -4.23 -12.08 2.02
N ILE A 42 -3.47 -12.68 1.11
CA ILE A 42 -3.98 -13.16 -0.19
C ILE A 42 -5.15 -14.13 0.01
N LYS A 43 -5.11 -15.00 1.03
CA LYS A 43 -6.19 -15.96 1.31
C LYS A 43 -7.50 -15.27 1.71
N ILE A 44 -7.39 -14.10 2.36
CA ILE A 44 -8.54 -13.29 2.81
C ILE A 44 -9.04 -12.40 1.67
N ALA A 45 -8.12 -11.85 0.87
CA ALA A 45 -8.38 -10.90 -0.19
C ALA A 45 -7.67 -11.33 -1.50
N PRO A 46 -8.24 -12.31 -2.25
CA PRO A 46 -7.58 -12.89 -3.43
C PRO A 46 -7.29 -11.88 -4.55
N PHE A 47 -8.03 -10.77 -4.60
CA PHE A 47 -7.79 -9.71 -5.60
C PHE A 47 -6.38 -9.09 -5.48
N ILE A 48 -5.73 -9.21 -4.32
CA ILE A 48 -4.40 -8.68 -4.03
C ILE A 48 -3.30 -9.59 -4.58
N GLU A 49 -3.60 -10.85 -4.89
CA GLU A 49 -2.65 -11.81 -5.48
C GLU A 49 -1.98 -11.22 -6.73
N LYS A 50 -2.77 -10.60 -7.62
CA LYS A 50 -2.27 -9.96 -8.85
C LYS A 50 -1.32 -8.78 -8.57
N LEU A 51 -1.41 -8.16 -7.39
CA LEU A 51 -0.55 -7.05 -6.98
C LEU A 51 0.81 -7.55 -6.46
N ILE A 52 0.83 -8.73 -5.86
CA ILE A 52 2.00 -9.32 -5.20
C ILE A 52 2.87 -10.09 -6.19
N THR A 53 2.26 -10.92 -7.04
CA THR A 53 2.98 -11.88 -7.88
C THR A 53 3.83 -11.23 -8.97
N GLY A 54 3.60 -9.95 -9.28
CA GLY A 54 4.32 -9.20 -10.32
C GLY A 54 5.46 -8.30 -9.82
N ASN A 55 5.57 -8.04 -8.52
CA ASN A 55 6.47 -7.00 -8.00
C ASN A 55 7.57 -7.59 -7.13
N LYS A 56 8.82 -7.51 -7.62
CA LYS A 56 10.02 -7.79 -6.81
C LYS A 56 10.43 -6.59 -5.95
N GLU A 57 9.97 -5.39 -6.31
CA GLU A 57 10.30 -4.13 -5.64
C GLU A 57 9.12 -3.66 -4.77
N PRO A 58 9.39 -3.02 -3.61
CA PRO A 58 8.35 -2.50 -2.73
C PRO A 58 7.51 -1.43 -3.41
N LYS A 59 6.19 -1.58 -3.39
CA LYS A 59 5.23 -0.60 -3.94
C LYS A 59 4.04 -0.40 -3.01
N VAL A 60 3.45 0.79 -3.06
CA VAL A 60 2.21 1.13 -2.35
C VAL A 60 1.08 1.34 -3.34
N TYR A 61 -0.05 0.70 -3.07
CA TYR A 61 -1.32 0.95 -3.73
C TYR A 61 -2.20 1.76 -2.79
N VAL A 62 -2.78 2.84 -3.30
CA VAL A 62 -3.76 3.66 -2.58
C VAL A 62 -5.09 3.49 -3.29
N CYS A 63 -6.03 2.84 -2.61
CA CYS A 63 -7.37 2.53 -3.12
C CYS A 63 -8.42 3.32 -2.34
N GLU A 64 -9.45 3.75 -3.06
CA GLU A 64 -10.62 4.43 -2.52
C GLU A 64 -11.81 4.15 -3.44
N ASN A 65 -13.00 3.90 -2.88
CA ASN A 65 -14.23 3.67 -3.64
C ASN A 65 -14.09 2.60 -4.75
N TYR A 66 -13.49 1.45 -4.41
CA TYR A 66 -13.28 0.32 -5.33
C TYR A 66 -12.33 0.60 -6.50
N GLN A 67 -11.57 1.71 -6.46
CA GLN A 67 -10.58 2.07 -7.46
C GLN A 67 -9.22 2.24 -6.80
N CYS A 68 -8.17 1.73 -7.46
CA CYS A 68 -6.79 1.88 -7.00
C CYS A 68 -6.02 2.77 -7.97
N ASN A 69 -5.24 3.69 -7.42
CA ASN A 69 -4.26 4.43 -8.20
C ASN A 69 -3.14 3.49 -8.70
N LEU A 70 -2.40 3.94 -9.73
CA LEU A 70 -1.18 3.25 -10.12
C LEU A 70 -0.23 3.14 -8.91
N PRO A 71 0.37 1.97 -8.68
CA PRO A 71 1.25 1.80 -7.54
C PRO A 71 2.48 2.71 -7.64
N THR A 72 3.02 3.09 -6.49
CA THR A 72 4.22 3.91 -6.42
C THR A 72 5.18 3.41 -5.33
N ASP A 73 6.46 3.54 -5.63
CA ASP A 73 7.61 3.36 -4.75
C ASP A 73 8.32 4.69 -4.45
N ASP A 74 7.85 5.78 -5.07
CA ASP A 74 8.34 7.14 -4.87
C ASP A 74 7.64 7.80 -3.68
N ILE A 75 8.43 8.34 -2.76
CA ILE A 75 7.94 8.89 -1.50
C ILE A 75 7.15 10.19 -1.71
N GLU A 76 7.58 11.04 -2.63
CA GLU A 76 6.91 12.32 -2.88
C GLU A 76 5.57 12.08 -3.57
N LYS A 77 5.52 11.19 -4.55
CA LYS A 77 4.27 10.75 -5.17
C LYS A 77 3.34 10.08 -4.18
N LEU A 78 3.86 9.26 -3.27
CA LEU A 78 3.06 8.65 -2.21
C LEU A 78 2.43 9.73 -1.30
N LYS A 79 3.20 10.74 -0.89
CA LYS A 79 2.66 11.87 -0.11
C LYS A 79 1.55 12.60 -0.85
N GLU A 80 1.65 12.78 -2.17
CA GLU A 80 0.60 13.39 -2.98
C GLU A 80 -0.70 12.57 -3.00
N LEU A 81 -0.59 11.23 -3.13
CA LEU A 81 -1.75 10.32 -3.11
C LEU A 81 -2.45 10.25 -1.74
N LEU A 82 -1.70 10.51 -0.66
CA LEU A 82 -2.16 10.41 0.73
C LEU A 82 -2.73 11.72 1.29
N LYS A 83 -2.55 12.85 0.60
CA LYS A 83 -3.28 14.10 0.89
C LYS A 83 -4.79 13.94 0.63
#